data_AF-A0A370QB09-F1
#
_entry.id   AF-A0A370QB09-F1
#
_cell.length_a   1.000
_cell.length_b   1.000
_cell.length_c   1.000
_cell.angle_alpha   90.00
_cell.angle_beta   90.00
_cell.angle_gamma   90.00
#
_symmetry.space_group_name_H-M   'P 1'
#
loop_
_entity.id
_entity.type
_entity.pdbx_description
1 polymer ?
#
loop_
_entity_poly.entity_id
_entity_poly.type
_entity_poly.pdbx_seq_one_letter_code
_entity_poly.pdbx_strand_id
1 'polypeptide(L)'
;MKIDFNTMMKTTQHIALLFTLCVTLLACGQNSPTFTPTQNSFQIDHDKNIIVLNIDVEDDITHDLTMLQLDETYHFSTTAEGLRDTENYEVEKDGETYKLFITKSPIIAIKIKDSLSKHPRKLGFFRYFDAGTTFTSVIGMDLRGNLSLTYPKKSFNLEFYTDSVSKGQKDIKLKKLRKDDDIILDGLYNEPLLLRAYTSQKLWKDIHTPHYASEEKKARATVDGFYVDLFVNDEYRGIYLVSEKINRGLLKLKKKKDGVVRGELFKAGYYDPGTSFKGAPDFKNSLPTWAGWEMEYPYEDYTAHYDNLHKAITFVTTSTDAEFTQQLPNYFEVDNLVDYFLFINLIRATDNLGKNFYLAKYTVDTPYFIVPWDMDGVLGTIQAGKRIPTTDDILSNHLFDRMVKDVTFKQKMNQRWAALRSTFFTEEALEERIRDTYTELLGEKKYERDLLAWNKGHEEEHLTYMLDWLQKRITYLDTYFKEE
;
A
#
# COMPACT_ATOMS: atom_id res chain seq x y z
N MET A 1 103.73 -56.52 -22.62
CA MET A 1 102.56 -57.16 -23.26
C MET A 1 101.32 -56.37 -22.83
N LYS A 2 100.77 -55.58 -23.76
CA LYS A 2 99.53 -54.76 -23.76
C LYS A 2 99.16 -54.01 -22.45
N ILE A 3 99.40 -52.68 -22.37
CA ILE A 3 98.53 -51.58 -22.87
C ILE A 3 97.18 -51.59 -22.13
N ASP A 4 96.67 -50.56 -21.46
CA ASP A 4 97.14 -49.19 -21.17
C ASP A 4 96.10 -48.51 -20.26
N PHE A 5 96.52 -47.40 -19.63
CA PHE A 5 95.80 -46.14 -19.39
C PHE A 5 94.35 -46.16 -18.81
N ASN A 6 93.93 -45.30 -17.89
CA ASN A 6 94.41 -43.96 -17.59
C ASN A 6 93.73 -43.41 -16.32
N THR A 7 94.51 -42.62 -15.57
CA THR A 7 94.18 -41.34 -14.90
C THR A 7 92.90 -41.24 -14.05
N MET A 8 93.04 -41.05 -12.72
CA MET A 8 93.29 -39.76 -12.01
C MET A 8 92.06 -38.85 -12.02
N MET A 9 91.70 -38.15 -10.95
CA MET A 9 92.16 -38.05 -9.57
C MET A 9 91.19 -37.07 -8.90
N LYS A 10 90.83 -37.33 -7.62
CA LYS A 10 90.77 -36.37 -6.50
C LYS A 10 89.79 -35.18 -6.64
N THR A 11 89.10 -34.68 -5.60
CA THR A 11 89.38 -34.58 -4.16
C THR A 11 88.09 -34.05 -3.53
N THR A 12 87.50 -34.72 -2.54
CA THR A 12 87.41 -34.30 -1.12
C THR A 12 86.62 -33.00 -0.86
N GLN A 13 85.49 -33.08 -0.14
CA GLN A 13 85.28 -32.51 1.21
C GLN A 13 83.78 -32.38 1.61
N HIS A 14 83.51 -32.85 2.83
CA HIS A 14 82.58 -32.35 3.85
C HIS A 14 81.04 -32.52 3.74
N ILE A 15 80.57 -33.45 4.57
CA ILE A 15 79.44 -33.39 5.54
C ILE A 15 78.59 -32.12 5.51
N ALA A 16 77.29 -32.28 5.20
CA ALA A 16 76.20 -31.57 5.85
C ALA A 16 74.89 -32.36 5.70
N LEU A 17 74.39 -32.87 6.82
CA LEU A 17 73.10 -33.53 6.97
C LEU A 17 72.00 -32.46 6.88
N LEU A 18 71.30 -32.35 5.74
CA LEU A 18 70.11 -31.49 5.64
C LEU A 18 68.85 -32.33 5.84
N PHE A 19 68.25 -32.19 7.02
CA PHE A 19 66.83 -32.46 7.25
C PHE A 19 66.02 -31.48 6.38
N THR A 20 65.42 -31.96 5.29
CA THR A 20 64.47 -31.18 4.52
C THR A 20 63.12 -31.24 5.23
N LEU A 21 62.89 -30.29 6.14
CA LEU A 21 61.57 -30.02 6.68
C LEU A 21 60.73 -29.44 5.53
N CYS A 22 59.92 -30.28 4.89
CA CYS A 22 58.84 -29.83 4.01
C CYS A 22 57.80 -29.10 4.87
N VAL A 23 57.98 -27.78 5.04
CA VAL A 23 56.88 -26.89 5.41
C VAL A 23 56.04 -26.75 4.15
N THR A 24 55.07 -27.66 3.98
CA THR A 24 53.89 -27.34 3.19
C THR A 24 53.21 -26.17 3.89
N LEU A 25 53.43 -24.97 3.38
CA LEU A 25 52.50 -23.86 3.58
C LEU A 25 51.18 -24.31 2.94
N LEU A 26 50.37 -25.02 3.72
CA LEU A 26 48.93 -24.92 3.58
C LEU A 26 48.63 -23.44 3.84
N ALA A 27 48.66 -22.65 2.77
CA ALA A 27 47.78 -21.50 2.70
C ALA A 27 46.37 -22.08 2.77
N CYS A 28 45.90 -22.36 3.99
CA CYS A 28 44.49 -22.30 4.27
C CYS A 28 44.11 -20.88 3.86
N GLY A 29 43.64 -20.70 2.63
CA GLY A 29 42.80 -19.56 2.32
C GLY A 29 41.72 -19.61 3.39
N GLN A 30 41.81 -18.72 4.37
CA GLN A 30 40.66 -18.44 5.22
C GLN A 30 39.61 -17.98 4.21
N ASN A 31 38.69 -18.87 3.86
CA ASN A 31 37.51 -18.47 3.10
C ASN A 31 36.83 -17.46 4.01
N SER A 32 37.02 -16.18 3.70
CA SER A 32 36.36 -15.08 4.37
C SER A 32 34.86 -15.40 4.37
N PRO A 33 34.19 -15.40 5.54
CA PRO A 33 32.78 -15.72 5.61
C PRO A 33 31.98 -14.88 4.64
N THR A 34 31.48 -15.52 3.57
CA THR A 34 30.83 -14.87 2.43
C THR A 34 29.37 -15.26 2.41
N PHE A 35 28.49 -14.27 2.33
CA PHE A 35 27.08 -14.52 2.06
C PHE A 35 26.78 -14.32 0.57
N THR A 36 26.07 -15.26 -0.04
CA THR A 36 25.56 -15.16 -1.41
C THR A 36 24.04 -15.34 -1.34
N PRO A 37 23.25 -14.28 -1.55
CA PRO A 37 21.81 -14.37 -1.44
C PRO A 37 21.19 -15.09 -2.63
N THR A 38 19.96 -15.56 -2.43
CA THR A 38 19.12 -16.12 -3.50
C THR A 38 19.02 -15.16 -4.69
N GLN A 39 19.08 -15.71 -5.91
CA GLN A 39 18.97 -14.90 -7.13
C GLN A 39 17.68 -14.06 -7.13
N ASN A 40 17.80 -12.79 -7.53
CA ASN A 40 16.72 -11.80 -7.58
C ASN A 40 16.20 -11.30 -6.22
N SER A 41 16.75 -11.77 -5.09
CA SER A 41 16.31 -11.33 -3.77
C SER A 41 16.84 -9.95 -3.36
N PHE A 42 17.66 -9.31 -4.19
CA PHE A 42 18.18 -7.97 -3.92
C PHE A 42 18.00 -7.03 -5.11
N GLN A 43 18.17 -5.74 -4.83
CA GLN A 43 18.35 -4.66 -5.81
C GLN A 43 19.35 -3.62 -5.29
N ILE A 44 20.01 -2.96 -6.23
CA ILE A 44 21.07 -1.97 -5.97
C ILE A 44 20.73 -0.70 -6.73
N ASP A 45 20.80 0.45 -6.04
CA ASP A 45 20.82 1.78 -6.64
C ASP A 45 22.21 2.36 -6.40
N HIS A 46 23.03 2.36 -7.45
CA HIS A 46 24.41 2.86 -7.43
C HIS A 46 24.48 4.39 -7.34
N ASP A 47 23.45 5.13 -7.75
CA ASP A 47 23.45 6.59 -7.65
C ASP A 47 23.23 7.04 -6.20
N LYS A 48 22.47 6.26 -5.43
CA LYS A 48 22.22 6.50 -4.00
C LYS A 48 23.09 5.66 -3.06
N ASN A 49 23.95 4.80 -3.59
CA ASN A 49 24.73 3.83 -2.81
C ASN A 49 23.88 3.03 -1.82
N ILE A 50 22.74 2.50 -2.26
CA ILE A 50 21.83 1.71 -1.42
C ILE A 50 21.63 0.32 -2.01
N ILE A 51 21.70 -0.68 -1.13
CA ILE A 51 21.39 -2.07 -1.44
C ILE A 51 20.20 -2.47 -0.57
N VAL A 52 19.16 -3.03 -1.18
CA VAL A 52 18.05 -3.64 -0.46
C VAL A 52 18.06 -5.12 -0.75
N LEU A 53 18.24 -5.92 0.29
CA LEU A 53 18.37 -7.37 0.25
C LEU A 53 17.22 -8.01 1.03
N ASN A 54 16.41 -8.80 0.34
CA ASN A 54 15.38 -9.62 0.95
C ASN A 54 15.96 -10.98 1.37
N ILE A 55 15.80 -11.32 2.65
CA ILE A 55 16.30 -12.58 3.24
C ILE A 55 15.18 -13.53 3.67
N ASP A 56 13.93 -13.28 3.27
CA ASP A 56 12.75 -14.01 3.76
C ASP A 56 12.75 -15.50 3.35
N VAL A 57 13.61 -15.88 2.40
CA VAL A 57 13.84 -17.26 1.95
C VAL A 57 15.06 -17.93 2.56
N GLU A 58 15.89 -17.13 3.23
CA GLU A 58 17.14 -17.58 3.78
C GLU A 58 16.88 -18.13 5.19
N ASP A 59 17.62 -19.16 5.58
CA ASP A 59 17.68 -19.54 7.00
C ASP A 59 18.26 -18.37 7.81
N ASP A 60 17.95 -18.29 9.10
CA ASP A 60 18.48 -17.25 9.98
C ASP A 60 20.01 -17.14 9.83
N ILE A 61 20.46 -16.01 9.29
CA ILE A 61 21.86 -15.77 9.01
C ILE A 61 22.47 -15.24 10.31
N THR A 62 23.01 -16.13 11.16
CA THR A 62 23.50 -15.77 12.50
C THR A 62 25.01 -15.82 12.66
N HIS A 63 25.75 -16.28 11.65
CA HIS A 63 27.22 -16.34 11.67
C HIS A 63 27.85 -15.02 11.20
N ASP A 64 29.10 -14.81 11.58
CA ASP A 64 29.90 -13.67 11.15
C ASP A 64 30.07 -13.63 9.63
N LEU A 65 29.97 -12.44 9.05
CA LEU A 65 30.14 -12.17 7.63
C LEU A 65 31.15 -11.05 7.41
N THR A 66 32.06 -11.26 6.46
CA THR A 66 33.05 -10.25 6.03
C THR A 66 32.91 -9.88 4.56
N MET A 67 32.23 -10.72 3.77
CA MET A 67 31.96 -10.46 2.35
C MET A 67 30.50 -10.75 1.99
N LEU A 68 29.98 -9.97 1.04
CA LEU A 68 28.67 -10.14 0.44
C LEU A 68 28.85 -10.24 -1.07
N GLN A 69 28.44 -11.36 -1.66
CA GLN A 69 28.51 -11.58 -3.11
C GLN A 69 27.14 -11.27 -3.73
N LEU A 70 27.04 -10.16 -4.45
CA LEU A 70 25.84 -9.72 -5.19
C LEU A 70 26.09 -9.87 -6.71
N ASP A 71 25.86 -8.79 -7.46
CA ASP A 71 26.38 -8.61 -8.83
C ASP A 71 27.91 -8.64 -8.84
N GLU A 72 28.53 -8.08 -7.80
CA GLU A 72 29.97 -8.09 -7.54
C GLU A 72 30.25 -8.41 -6.06
N THR A 73 31.53 -8.48 -5.69
CA THR A 73 31.93 -8.73 -4.30
C THR A 73 31.98 -7.41 -3.53
N TYR A 74 31.24 -7.36 -2.43
CA TYR A 74 31.25 -6.26 -1.47
C TYR A 74 31.90 -6.74 -0.17
N HIS A 75 32.62 -5.85 0.52
CA HIS A 75 33.27 -6.12 1.80
C HIS A 75 32.52 -5.38 2.90
N PHE A 76 32.14 -6.05 3.99
CA PHE A 76 31.56 -5.33 5.12
C PHE A 76 32.61 -4.40 5.74
N SER A 77 32.27 -3.13 5.97
CA SER A 77 33.16 -2.16 6.62
C SER A 77 33.51 -2.59 8.06
N THR A 78 32.61 -3.34 8.69
CA THR A 78 32.82 -4.06 9.95
C THR A 78 32.21 -5.45 9.85
N THR A 79 32.83 -6.48 10.42
CA THR A 79 32.26 -7.84 10.46
C THR A 79 30.81 -7.80 10.95
N ALA A 80 29.88 -8.36 10.16
CA ALA A 80 28.47 -8.43 10.52
C ALA A 80 28.18 -9.75 11.25
N GLU A 81 27.70 -9.67 12.49
CA GLU A 81 27.30 -10.83 13.31
C GLU A 81 25.92 -11.36 12.89
N GLY A 82 25.84 -11.83 11.64
CA GLY A 82 24.60 -12.17 10.97
C GLY A 82 23.91 -11.00 10.28
N LEU A 83 22.74 -11.26 9.68
CA LEU A 83 21.93 -10.26 8.98
C LEU A 83 20.51 -10.19 9.55
N ARG A 84 20.06 -9.00 9.93
CA ARG A 84 18.76 -8.77 10.55
C ARG A 84 18.01 -7.64 9.83
N ASP A 85 16.71 -7.83 9.60
CA ASP A 85 15.80 -6.81 9.08
C ASP A 85 15.60 -5.62 10.03
N THR A 86 16.04 -5.76 11.28
CA THR A 86 16.07 -4.69 12.27
C THR A 86 17.34 -3.84 12.26
N GLU A 87 18.26 -4.11 11.33
CA GLU A 87 19.56 -3.46 11.24
C GLU A 87 19.83 -3.00 9.81
N ASN A 88 20.86 -2.18 9.66
CA ASN A 88 21.49 -1.90 8.38
C ASN A 88 23.00 -2.04 8.57
N TYR A 89 23.69 -2.26 7.46
CA TYR A 89 25.12 -2.51 7.43
C TYR A 89 25.78 -1.58 6.41
N GLU A 90 27.08 -1.36 6.56
CA GLU A 90 27.90 -0.68 5.56
C GLU A 90 28.76 -1.72 4.85
N VAL A 91 28.71 -1.69 3.51
CA VAL A 91 29.52 -2.56 2.66
C VAL A 91 30.24 -1.71 1.61
N GLU A 92 31.47 -2.08 1.28
CA GLU A 92 32.36 -1.34 0.40
C GLU A 92 32.63 -2.12 -0.88
N LYS A 93 32.65 -1.39 -2.00
CA LYS A 93 33.09 -1.88 -3.30
C LYS A 93 33.83 -0.76 -4.01
N ASP A 94 35.04 -1.06 -4.51
CA ASP A 94 35.86 -0.11 -5.29
C ASP A 94 36.07 1.26 -4.63
N GLY A 95 36.11 1.31 -3.30
CA GLY A 95 36.28 2.54 -2.52
C GLY A 95 34.99 3.36 -2.30
N GLU A 96 33.85 2.86 -2.76
CA GLU A 96 32.52 3.42 -2.47
C GLU A 96 31.83 2.63 -1.35
N THR A 97 31.26 3.35 -0.39
CA THR A 97 30.47 2.77 0.71
C THR A 97 28.99 2.77 0.34
N TYR A 98 28.39 1.59 0.43
CA TYR A 98 26.97 1.33 0.23
C TYR A 98 26.30 1.04 1.56
N LYS A 99 25.07 1.53 1.70
CA LYS A 99 24.20 1.16 2.81
C LYS A 99 23.37 -0.05 2.44
N LEU A 100 23.60 -1.16 3.13
CA LEU A 100 22.88 -2.41 2.99
C LEU A 100 21.72 -2.46 3.97
N PHE A 101 20.51 -2.57 3.45
CA PHE A 101 19.32 -2.85 4.22
C PHE A 101 18.82 -4.25 3.99
N ILE A 102 18.43 -4.89 5.08
CA ILE A 102 17.78 -6.18 5.09
C ILE A 102 16.27 -5.97 5.18
N THR A 103 15.50 -6.73 4.42
CA THR A 103 14.04 -6.62 4.39
C THR A 103 13.40 -8.01 4.33
N LYS A 104 12.22 -8.17 4.93
CA LYS A 104 11.31 -9.29 4.64
C LYS A 104 10.12 -8.84 3.79
N SER A 105 10.09 -7.57 3.40
CA SER A 105 9.06 -7.05 2.52
C SER A 105 9.38 -7.34 1.05
N PRO A 106 8.35 -7.48 0.21
CA PRO A 106 8.55 -7.69 -1.21
C PRO A 106 9.40 -6.59 -1.84
N ILE A 107 10.26 -6.99 -2.77
CA ILE A 107 10.97 -6.08 -3.65
C ILE A 107 10.27 -6.08 -5.00
N ILE A 108 9.86 -4.89 -5.45
CA ILE A 108 9.34 -4.67 -6.79
C ILE A 108 10.37 -3.88 -7.57
N ALA A 109 10.75 -4.39 -8.74
CA ALA A 109 11.62 -3.69 -9.68
C ALA A 109 10.93 -3.52 -11.03
N ILE A 110 10.91 -2.29 -11.52
CA ILE A 110 10.25 -1.93 -12.77
C ILE A 110 11.25 -1.29 -13.73
N LYS A 111 11.26 -1.75 -14.97
CA LYS A 111 11.97 -1.11 -16.08
C LYS A 111 10.96 -0.46 -17.01
N ILE A 112 11.16 0.82 -17.28
CA ILE A 112 10.29 1.61 -18.13
C ILE A 112 11.09 2.64 -18.92
N LYS A 113 10.96 2.60 -20.24
CA LYS A 113 11.73 3.49 -21.14
C LYS A 113 11.09 4.85 -21.30
N ASP A 114 9.75 4.88 -21.35
CA ASP A 114 9.00 6.08 -21.65
C ASP A 114 8.80 6.93 -20.40
N SER A 115 8.73 8.25 -20.59
CA SER A 115 8.27 9.14 -19.53
C SER A 115 6.81 8.86 -19.18
N LEU A 116 6.52 8.95 -17.89
CA LEU A 116 5.19 8.71 -17.36
C LEU A 116 4.38 10.01 -17.28
N SER A 117 3.12 9.93 -17.69
CA SER A 117 2.08 10.94 -17.48
C SER A 117 0.90 10.31 -16.73
N LYS A 118 -0.14 11.09 -16.41
CA LYS A 118 -1.35 10.54 -15.76
C LYS A 118 -2.02 9.46 -16.61
N HIS A 119 -2.11 9.70 -17.91
CA HIS A 119 -2.53 8.74 -18.94
C HIS A 119 -1.86 9.11 -20.27
N PRO A 120 -1.75 8.18 -21.24
CA PRO A 120 -2.06 6.76 -21.14
C PRO A 120 -0.95 5.96 -20.44
N ARG A 121 -1.26 4.71 -20.05
CA ARG A 121 -0.27 3.74 -19.55
C ARG A 121 0.85 3.51 -20.56
N LYS A 122 2.07 3.42 -20.03
CA LYS A 122 3.29 3.11 -20.78
C LYS A 122 3.73 1.69 -20.48
N LEU A 123 4.29 1.03 -21.48
CA LEU A 123 4.75 -0.35 -21.37
C LEU A 123 5.98 -0.41 -20.46
N GLY A 124 5.96 -1.33 -19.51
CA GLY A 124 7.09 -1.61 -18.62
C GLY A 124 7.28 -3.11 -18.38
N PHE A 125 8.43 -3.45 -17.80
CA PHE A 125 8.75 -4.78 -17.33
C PHE A 125 8.83 -4.78 -15.82
N PHE A 126 8.04 -5.64 -15.20
CA PHE A 126 7.90 -5.79 -13.77
C PHE A 126 8.60 -7.06 -13.31
N ARG A 127 9.31 -6.98 -12.19
CA ARG A 127 9.87 -8.11 -11.45
C ARG A 127 9.44 -7.99 -9.99
N TYR A 128 9.04 -9.12 -9.41
CA TYR A 128 8.66 -9.24 -8.01
C TYR A 128 9.46 -10.34 -7.34
N PHE A 129 9.84 -10.11 -6.08
CA PHE A 129 10.43 -11.11 -5.20
C PHE A 129 9.86 -10.97 -3.78
N ASP A 130 9.40 -12.08 -3.19
CA ASP A 130 8.89 -12.17 -1.81
C ASP A 130 8.80 -13.65 -1.39
N ALA A 131 9.38 -14.04 -0.25
CA ALA A 131 9.24 -15.39 0.30
C ALA A 131 9.45 -16.54 -0.73
N GLY A 132 10.37 -16.36 -1.68
CA GLY A 132 10.72 -17.36 -2.69
C GLY A 132 9.79 -17.37 -3.89
N THR A 133 8.73 -16.57 -3.84
CA THR A 133 7.92 -16.24 -5.02
C THR A 133 8.65 -15.18 -5.82
N THR A 134 9.15 -15.58 -6.98
CA THR A 134 9.69 -14.67 -7.99
C THR A 134 8.91 -14.81 -9.30
N PHE A 135 8.58 -13.67 -9.92
CA PHE A 135 8.03 -13.68 -11.27
C PHE A 135 8.29 -12.37 -11.99
N THR A 136 8.20 -12.43 -13.32
CA THR A 136 8.22 -11.26 -14.19
C THR A 136 6.91 -11.11 -14.94
N SER A 137 6.58 -9.87 -15.31
CA SER A 137 5.44 -9.59 -16.17
C SER A 137 5.68 -8.36 -17.01
N VAL A 138 5.04 -8.33 -18.16
CA VAL A 138 4.82 -7.07 -18.88
C VAL A 138 3.69 -6.32 -18.16
N ILE A 139 3.82 -5.00 -18.03
CA ILE A 139 2.85 -4.14 -17.37
C ILE A 139 2.56 -2.87 -18.20
N GLY A 140 1.41 -2.27 -17.95
CA GLY A 140 1.11 -0.88 -18.25
C GLY A 140 1.23 -0.06 -16.97
N MET A 141 1.95 1.05 -17.01
CA MET A 141 2.16 1.92 -15.86
C MET A 141 1.86 3.37 -16.21
N ASP A 142 1.13 4.08 -15.36
CA ASP A 142 0.92 5.54 -15.44
C ASP A 142 1.02 6.20 -14.05
N LEU A 143 1.17 7.52 -14.04
CA LEU A 143 1.09 8.29 -12.80
C LEU A 143 -0.36 8.35 -12.34
N ARG A 144 -0.59 8.33 -11.02
CA ARG A 144 -1.95 8.43 -10.47
C ARG A 144 -2.12 9.61 -9.52
N GLY A 145 -3.38 9.88 -9.24
CA GLY A 145 -3.83 10.89 -8.28
C GLY A 145 -4.07 12.24 -8.93
N ASN A 146 -4.15 13.26 -8.08
CA ASN A 146 -4.28 14.66 -8.47
C ASN A 146 -3.25 15.50 -7.72
N LEU A 147 -3.42 15.65 -6.40
CA LEU A 147 -2.43 16.33 -5.56
C LEU A 147 -1.08 15.59 -5.54
N SER A 148 -1.10 14.25 -5.47
CA SER A 148 0.12 13.44 -5.49
C SER A 148 0.92 13.52 -6.79
N LEU A 149 0.33 14.01 -7.89
CA LEU A 149 1.08 14.31 -9.11
C LEU A 149 2.04 15.48 -8.94
N THR A 150 1.87 16.32 -7.91
CA THR A 150 2.76 17.44 -7.59
C THR A 150 3.96 17.02 -6.72
N TYR A 151 3.88 15.87 -6.05
CA TYR A 151 4.93 15.40 -5.13
C TYR A 151 6.14 14.83 -5.86
N PRO A 152 7.37 14.94 -5.31
CA PRO A 152 8.55 14.31 -5.91
C PRO A 152 8.41 12.78 -5.97
N LYS A 153 7.94 12.15 -4.88
CA LYS A 153 7.60 10.73 -4.82
C LYS A 153 6.24 10.48 -5.48
N LYS A 154 6.27 10.09 -6.76
CA LYS A 154 5.07 9.81 -7.55
C LYS A 154 4.41 8.51 -7.14
N SER A 155 3.08 8.46 -7.20
CA SER A 155 2.31 7.22 -7.09
C SER A 155 1.94 6.70 -8.48
N PHE A 156 1.71 5.39 -8.61
CA PHE A 156 1.49 4.75 -9.91
C PHE A 156 0.23 3.86 -9.92
N ASN A 157 -0.46 3.78 -11.07
CA ASN A 157 -1.31 2.61 -11.35
C ASN A 157 -0.56 1.64 -12.25
N LEU A 158 -0.72 0.36 -11.96
CA LEU A 158 -0.15 -0.73 -12.73
C LEU A 158 -1.27 -1.65 -13.21
N GLU A 159 -1.14 -2.13 -14.44
CA GLU A 159 -1.98 -3.17 -15.03
C GLU A 159 -1.06 -4.26 -15.61
N PHE A 160 -1.33 -5.52 -15.30
CA PHE A 160 -0.56 -6.67 -15.76
C PHE A 160 -1.06 -7.15 -17.12
N TYR A 161 -0.13 -7.31 -18.06
CA TYR A 161 -0.43 -7.74 -19.42
C TYR A 161 0.02 -9.19 -19.70
N THR A 162 -0.72 -9.88 -20.58
CA THR A 162 -0.36 -11.19 -21.11
C THR A 162 0.92 -11.13 -21.95
N ASP A 163 1.07 -10.06 -22.74
CA ASP A 163 2.22 -9.78 -23.59
C ASP A 163 2.27 -8.29 -24.00
N SER A 164 3.38 -7.87 -24.60
CA SER A 164 3.62 -6.47 -24.98
C SER A 164 2.84 -5.99 -26.22
N VAL A 165 2.27 -6.90 -26.99
CA VAL A 165 1.63 -6.63 -28.27
C VAL A 165 0.12 -6.54 -28.10
N SER A 166 -0.53 -7.59 -27.62
CA SER A 166 -1.97 -7.66 -27.41
C SER A 166 -2.42 -6.83 -26.21
N LYS A 167 -1.55 -6.69 -25.19
CA LYS A 167 -1.85 -6.08 -23.89
C LYS A 167 -3.13 -6.63 -23.25
N GLY A 168 -3.41 -7.92 -23.45
CA GLY A 168 -4.52 -8.60 -22.79
C GLY A 168 -4.33 -8.60 -21.27
N GLN A 169 -5.44 -8.57 -20.51
CA GLN A 169 -5.40 -8.54 -19.04
C GLN A 169 -4.86 -9.86 -18.46
N LYS A 170 -3.96 -9.76 -17.48
CA LYS A 170 -3.34 -10.91 -16.80
C LYS A 170 -3.53 -10.80 -15.29
N ASP A 171 -4.50 -11.54 -14.76
CA ASP A 171 -4.74 -11.62 -13.33
C ASP A 171 -3.53 -12.23 -12.58
N ILE A 172 -3.00 -11.51 -11.59
CA ILE A 172 -1.92 -11.94 -10.69
C ILE A 172 -2.45 -12.00 -9.25
N LYS A 173 -1.98 -12.97 -8.46
CA LYS A 173 -2.21 -13.01 -7.01
C LYS A 173 -0.95 -12.56 -6.28
N LEU A 174 -1.05 -11.49 -5.50
CA LEU A 174 0.03 -10.97 -4.67
C LEU A 174 -0.31 -11.16 -3.18
N LYS A 175 0.49 -11.96 -2.46
CA LYS A 175 0.29 -12.29 -1.03
C LYS A 175 -1.19 -12.60 -0.70
N LYS A 176 -1.76 -11.82 0.23
CA LYS A 176 -3.14 -11.92 0.73
C LYS A 176 -4.18 -11.16 -0.11
N LEU A 177 -3.76 -10.44 -1.15
CA LEU A 177 -4.67 -9.68 -2.00
C LEU A 177 -5.47 -10.61 -2.91
N ARG A 178 -6.61 -10.11 -3.42
CA ARG A 178 -7.36 -10.86 -4.43
C ARG A 178 -6.56 -10.98 -5.71
N LYS A 179 -6.89 -12.00 -6.51
CA LYS A 179 -6.39 -12.10 -7.87
C LYS A 179 -7.02 -10.97 -8.70
N ASP A 180 -6.21 -10.11 -9.29
CA ASP A 180 -6.61 -9.00 -10.15
C ASP A 180 -5.47 -8.69 -11.14
N ASP A 181 -5.78 -8.04 -12.23
CA ASP A 181 -4.81 -7.53 -13.21
C ASP A 181 -4.29 -6.14 -12.85
N ASP A 182 -4.88 -5.48 -11.86
CA ASP A 182 -4.63 -4.09 -11.51
C ASP A 182 -4.17 -3.92 -10.06
N ILE A 183 -3.10 -3.13 -9.86
CA ILE A 183 -2.68 -2.68 -8.54
C ILE A 183 -2.34 -1.20 -8.52
N ILE A 184 -2.29 -0.64 -7.32
CA ILE A 184 -1.81 0.70 -7.04
C ILE A 184 -0.49 0.61 -6.28
N LEU A 185 0.49 1.40 -6.69
CA LEU A 185 1.67 1.70 -5.89
C LEU A 185 1.51 3.11 -5.32
N ASP A 186 1.11 3.20 -4.06
CA ASP A 186 0.94 4.48 -3.37
C ASP A 186 2.24 4.90 -2.68
N GLY A 187 2.72 6.09 -3.00
CA GLY A 187 3.93 6.64 -2.40
C GLY A 187 3.73 7.22 -1.00
N LEU A 188 2.47 7.48 -0.61
CA LEU A 188 2.08 8.04 0.70
C LEU A 188 2.90 9.27 1.11
N TYR A 189 3.35 10.06 0.12
CA TYR A 189 4.34 11.10 0.34
C TYR A 189 3.85 12.22 1.24
N ASN A 190 2.55 12.46 1.31
CA ASN A 190 1.93 13.44 2.20
C ASN A 190 1.81 12.93 3.65
N GLU A 191 2.01 11.65 3.91
CA GLU A 191 1.92 11.06 5.24
C GLU A 191 3.31 10.93 5.88
N PRO A 192 3.64 11.70 6.94
CA PRO A 192 4.96 11.60 7.56
C PRO A 192 5.28 10.23 8.17
N LEU A 193 4.28 9.39 8.43
CA LEU A 193 4.48 8.04 9.00
C LEU A 193 4.03 6.92 8.05
N LEU A 194 3.66 7.24 6.81
CA LEU A 194 3.25 6.26 5.79
C LEU A 194 2.14 5.27 6.23
N LEU A 195 1.33 5.59 7.26
CA LEU A 195 0.44 4.64 7.93
C LEU A 195 -1.03 5.07 8.08
N ARG A 196 -1.40 6.32 7.79
CA ARG A 196 -2.78 6.81 7.98
C ARG A 196 -3.75 6.11 7.05
N ALA A 197 -3.46 6.10 5.75
CA ALA A 197 -4.28 5.38 4.79
C ALA A 197 -4.35 3.90 5.12
N TYR A 198 -3.22 3.27 5.45
CA TYR A 198 -3.16 1.84 5.78
C TYR A 198 -4.00 1.48 7.01
N THR A 199 -3.81 2.18 8.13
CA THR A 199 -4.49 1.88 9.40
C THR A 199 -5.98 2.20 9.33
N SER A 200 -6.38 3.33 8.74
CA SER A 200 -7.78 3.72 8.59
C SER A 200 -8.55 2.75 7.69
N GLN A 201 -7.93 2.34 6.60
CA GLN A 201 -8.49 1.35 5.68
C GLN A 201 -8.71 -0.01 6.35
N LYS A 202 -7.77 -0.44 7.20
CA LYS A 202 -7.90 -1.65 8.01
C LYS A 202 -9.03 -1.54 9.02
N LEU A 203 -9.17 -0.38 9.67
CA LEU A 203 -10.26 -0.14 10.60
C LEU A 203 -11.64 -0.30 9.94
N TRP A 204 -11.83 0.27 8.74
CA TRP A 204 -13.08 0.06 8.00
C TRP A 204 -13.35 -1.41 7.69
N LYS A 205 -12.31 -2.15 7.30
CA LYS A 205 -12.40 -3.59 7.03
C LYS A 205 -12.85 -4.39 8.26
N ASP A 206 -12.48 -3.95 9.46
CA ASP A 206 -12.80 -4.63 10.71
C ASP A 206 -14.23 -4.35 11.18
N ILE A 207 -14.74 -3.13 10.95
CA ILE A 207 -16.07 -2.73 11.45
C ILE A 207 -17.21 -3.02 10.48
N HIS A 208 -16.94 -3.10 9.17
CA HIS A 208 -17.98 -3.20 8.15
C HIS A 208 -17.85 -4.46 7.29
N THR A 209 -18.97 -5.18 7.16
CA THR A 209 -19.13 -6.33 6.26
C THR A 209 -20.22 -6.01 5.24
N PRO A 210 -20.03 -6.29 3.92
CA PRO A 210 -21.07 -6.04 2.94
C PRO A 210 -22.38 -6.76 3.29
N HIS A 211 -23.52 -6.10 3.14
CA HIS A 211 -24.84 -6.64 3.51
C HIS A 211 -25.21 -7.96 2.79
N TYR A 212 -24.59 -8.22 1.64
CA TYR A 212 -24.75 -9.41 0.81
C TYR A 212 -23.61 -10.43 0.96
N ALA A 213 -22.76 -10.31 1.98
CA ALA A 213 -21.61 -11.20 2.17
C ALA A 213 -21.99 -12.67 2.40
N SER A 214 -23.20 -12.95 2.89
CA SER A 214 -23.74 -14.31 3.01
C SER A 214 -23.87 -15.00 1.64
N GLU A 215 -24.22 -14.24 0.60
CA GLU A 215 -24.39 -14.68 -0.78
C GLU A 215 -23.07 -14.65 -1.56
N GLU A 216 -22.26 -13.61 -1.31
CA GLU A 216 -20.96 -13.40 -1.96
C GLU A 216 -19.84 -13.40 -0.91
N LYS A 217 -19.46 -14.57 -0.42
CA LYS A 217 -18.41 -14.74 0.61
C LYS A 217 -17.04 -14.14 0.25
N LYS A 218 -16.82 -13.80 -1.03
CA LYS A 218 -15.60 -13.17 -1.54
C LYS A 218 -15.73 -11.66 -1.75
N ALA A 219 -16.89 -11.07 -1.48
CA ALA A 219 -17.08 -9.63 -1.48
C ALA A 219 -16.31 -9.01 -0.32
N ARG A 220 -15.68 -7.87 -0.57
CA ARG A 220 -14.90 -7.15 0.42
C ARG A 220 -15.47 -5.75 0.55
N ALA A 221 -15.63 -5.25 1.77
CA ALA A 221 -16.12 -3.90 2.02
C ALA A 221 -15.17 -2.82 1.50
N THR A 222 -13.89 -3.15 1.30
CA THR A 222 -12.85 -2.20 0.92
C THR A 222 -11.57 -2.89 0.46
N VAL A 223 -10.58 -2.12 -0.03
CA VAL A 223 -9.27 -2.62 -0.49
C VAL A 223 -8.37 -3.06 0.67
N ASP A 224 -7.34 -3.84 0.34
CA ASP A 224 -6.25 -4.21 1.24
C ASP A 224 -4.90 -3.98 0.55
N GLY A 225 -3.83 -4.06 1.31
CA GLY A 225 -2.48 -3.73 0.86
C GLY A 225 -1.37 -4.24 1.76
N PHE A 226 -0.15 -4.04 1.32
CA PHE A 226 1.10 -4.33 2.04
C PHE A 226 2.23 -3.42 1.54
N TYR A 227 3.24 -3.19 2.38
CA TYR A 227 4.39 -2.37 2.03
C TYR A 227 5.41 -3.13 1.17
N VAL A 228 6.07 -2.42 0.27
CA VAL A 228 7.14 -2.93 -0.60
C VAL A 228 8.29 -1.94 -0.70
N ASP A 229 9.47 -2.48 -1.01
CA ASP A 229 10.62 -1.72 -1.49
C ASP A 229 10.51 -1.60 -3.02
N LEU A 230 10.42 -0.38 -3.56
CA LEU A 230 10.23 -0.14 -4.99
C LEU A 230 11.51 0.38 -5.67
N PHE A 231 11.87 -0.24 -6.79
CA PHE A 231 12.89 0.23 -7.72
C PHE A 231 12.26 0.54 -9.07
N VAL A 232 12.57 1.70 -9.66
CA VAL A 232 12.15 2.07 -11.02
C VAL A 232 13.38 2.51 -11.80
N ASN A 233 13.73 1.78 -12.86
CA ASN A 233 14.94 2.00 -13.64
C ASN A 233 16.23 1.98 -12.78
N ASP A 234 16.36 0.97 -11.91
CA ASP A 234 17.45 0.80 -10.91
C ASP A 234 17.51 1.88 -9.83
N GLU A 235 16.72 2.93 -9.93
CA GLU A 235 16.59 3.91 -8.87
C GLU A 235 15.71 3.36 -7.74
N TYR A 236 16.23 3.36 -6.50
CA TYR A 236 15.43 3.10 -5.31
C TYR A 236 14.48 4.26 -5.07
N ARG A 237 13.18 3.93 -5.02
CA ARG A 237 12.08 4.89 -4.86
C ARG A 237 11.56 4.91 -3.43
N GLY A 238 12.13 4.16 -2.49
CA GLY A 238 11.63 4.11 -1.12
C GLY A 238 10.49 3.11 -0.92
N ILE A 239 9.77 3.29 0.18
CA ILE A 239 8.70 2.41 0.65
C ILE A 239 7.37 2.81 -0.02
N TYR A 240 6.69 1.85 -0.63
CA TYR A 240 5.37 2.05 -1.22
C TYR A 240 4.33 1.13 -0.58
N LEU A 241 3.08 1.58 -0.54
CA LEU A 241 1.94 0.73 -0.24
C LEU A 241 1.38 0.16 -1.55
N VAL A 242 1.54 -1.15 -1.77
CA VAL A 242 0.79 -1.87 -2.79
C VAL A 242 -0.65 -1.99 -2.29
N SER A 243 -1.62 -1.58 -3.08
CA SER A 243 -3.05 -1.75 -2.75
C SER A 243 -3.89 -2.20 -3.94
N GLU A 244 -4.99 -2.89 -3.62
CA GLU A 244 -6.03 -3.21 -4.60
C GLU A 244 -6.76 -1.95 -5.07
N LYS A 245 -7.51 -2.03 -6.16
CA LYS A 245 -8.46 -0.99 -6.58
C LYS A 245 -9.87 -1.31 -6.09
N ILE A 246 -10.63 -0.26 -5.73
CA ILE A 246 -12.09 -0.35 -5.64
C ILE A 246 -12.61 -0.54 -7.06
N ASN A 247 -13.19 -1.70 -7.32
CA ASN A 247 -13.84 -2.00 -8.59
C ASN A 247 -14.97 -3.02 -8.38
N ARG A 248 -15.73 -3.28 -9.45
CA ARG A 248 -16.80 -4.29 -9.46
C ARG A 248 -16.34 -5.66 -8.98
N GLY A 249 -15.10 -6.05 -9.28
CA GLY A 249 -14.49 -7.33 -8.91
C GLY A 249 -14.22 -7.48 -7.41
N LEU A 250 -13.80 -6.42 -6.74
CA LEU A 250 -13.60 -6.35 -5.28
C LEU A 250 -14.92 -6.56 -4.53
N LEU A 251 -15.94 -5.79 -4.93
CA LEU A 251 -17.25 -5.78 -4.28
C LEU A 251 -18.15 -6.93 -4.77
N LYS A 252 -17.75 -7.71 -5.77
CA LYS A 252 -18.58 -8.77 -6.39
C LYS A 252 -19.95 -8.27 -6.90
N LEU A 253 -20.03 -7.02 -7.36
CA LEU A 253 -21.26 -6.50 -7.95
C LEU A 253 -21.66 -7.34 -9.17
N LYS A 254 -22.96 -7.58 -9.32
CA LYS A 254 -23.48 -8.42 -10.41
C LYS A 254 -23.19 -7.77 -11.75
N LYS A 255 -22.66 -8.59 -12.66
CA LYS A 255 -22.39 -8.16 -14.04
C LYS A 255 -23.69 -7.82 -14.75
N LYS A 256 -23.64 -6.81 -15.61
CA LYS A 256 -24.64 -6.57 -16.65
C LYS A 256 -24.88 -7.86 -17.43
N LYS A 257 -26.15 -8.17 -17.70
CA LYS A 257 -26.55 -9.38 -18.43
C LYS A 257 -27.73 -9.05 -19.34
N ASP A 258 -27.65 -9.44 -20.60
CA ASP A 258 -28.73 -9.25 -21.58
C ASP A 258 -29.21 -7.79 -21.68
N GLY A 259 -28.26 -6.84 -21.65
CA GLY A 259 -28.55 -5.40 -21.66
C GLY A 259 -28.98 -4.80 -20.31
N VAL A 260 -29.30 -5.62 -19.32
CA VAL A 260 -29.79 -5.18 -18.01
C VAL A 260 -28.63 -4.87 -17.07
N VAL A 261 -28.54 -3.60 -16.64
CA VAL A 261 -27.64 -3.17 -15.56
C VAL A 261 -28.11 -3.80 -14.25
N ARG A 262 -27.20 -4.48 -13.55
CA ARG A 262 -27.51 -5.19 -12.31
C ARG A 262 -26.76 -4.60 -11.14
N GLY A 263 -25.43 -4.59 -11.20
CA GLY A 263 -24.60 -3.88 -10.24
C GLY A 263 -24.13 -2.54 -10.79
N GLU A 264 -23.88 -1.58 -9.91
CA GLU A 264 -23.46 -0.22 -10.26
C GLU A 264 -22.35 0.25 -9.31
N LEU A 265 -21.41 1.05 -9.81
CA LEU A 265 -20.34 1.64 -9.04
C LEU A 265 -20.06 3.06 -9.56
N PHE A 266 -20.20 4.04 -8.66
CA PHE A 266 -19.95 5.44 -8.92
C PHE A 266 -18.95 5.96 -7.91
N LYS A 267 -17.95 6.70 -8.36
CA LYS A 267 -16.97 7.36 -7.52
C LYS A 267 -17.35 8.83 -7.35
N ALA A 268 -17.33 9.33 -6.13
CA ALA A 268 -17.41 10.77 -5.87
C ALA A 268 -16.05 11.40 -6.22
N GLY A 269 -15.93 11.94 -7.43
CA GLY A 269 -14.67 12.44 -7.99
C GLY A 269 -14.30 13.83 -7.48
N TYR A 270 -15.29 14.70 -7.29
CA TYR A 270 -15.11 16.05 -6.77
C TYR A 270 -16.37 16.57 -6.08
N TYR A 271 -16.22 17.61 -5.26
CA TYR A 271 -17.33 18.27 -4.58
C TYR A 271 -18.25 18.96 -5.58
N ASP A 272 -19.50 18.54 -5.55
CA ASP A 272 -20.60 19.06 -6.36
C ASP A 272 -21.91 18.93 -5.56
N PRO A 273 -22.98 19.69 -5.87
CA PRO A 273 -24.30 19.42 -5.30
C PRO A 273 -24.75 17.96 -5.45
N GLY A 274 -24.38 17.25 -6.52
CA GLY A 274 -24.70 15.83 -6.69
C GLY A 274 -24.03 14.92 -5.66
N THR A 275 -22.71 15.03 -5.49
CA THR A 275 -21.93 14.20 -4.55
C THR A 275 -22.10 14.58 -3.08
N SER A 276 -22.47 15.82 -2.81
CA SER A 276 -22.82 16.30 -1.46
C SER A 276 -24.30 16.14 -1.11
N PHE A 277 -25.09 15.51 -1.99
CA PHE A 277 -26.52 15.27 -1.87
C PHE A 277 -27.37 16.55 -1.73
N LYS A 278 -26.91 17.67 -2.28
CA LYS A 278 -27.59 18.98 -2.23
C LYS A 278 -28.38 19.32 -3.51
N GLY A 279 -28.18 18.56 -4.59
CA GLY A 279 -28.94 18.74 -5.84
C GLY A 279 -28.77 17.58 -6.80
N ALA A 280 -29.82 17.29 -7.57
CA ALA A 280 -29.80 16.33 -8.67
C ALA A 280 -30.15 17.06 -9.98
N PRO A 281 -29.16 17.61 -10.70
CA PRO A 281 -29.43 18.24 -11.99
C PRO A 281 -29.74 17.19 -13.05
N ASP A 282 -30.42 17.62 -14.12
CA ASP A 282 -30.66 16.80 -15.31
C ASP A 282 -29.36 16.15 -15.81
N PHE A 283 -29.47 14.89 -16.28
CA PHE A 283 -28.33 14.10 -16.72
C PHE A 283 -28.42 13.70 -18.18
N LYS A 284 -27.26 13.34 -18.74
CA LYS A 284 -27.13 12.64 -20.03
C LYS A 284 -26.18 11.47 -19.86
N ASN A 285 -26.53 10.33 -20.43
CA ASN A 285 -25.76 9.09 -20.33
C ASN A 285 -24.60 9.00 -21.34
N SER A 286 -24.23 10.11 -22.00
CA SER A 286 -23.19 10.17 -23.03
C SER A 286 -21.79 10.46 -22.49
N LEU A 287 -21.66 10.75 -21.20
CA LEU A 287 -20.38 11.01 -20.53
C LEU A 287 -20.26 10.12 -19.30
N PRO A 288 -19.04 9.69 -18.92
CA PRO A 288 -18.81 8.91 -17.71
C PRO A 288 -18.80 9.77 -16.44
N THR A 289 -19.20 11.05 -16.53
CA THR A 289 -19.29 11.95 -15.39
C THR A 289 -20.64 12.69 -15.34
N TRP A 290 -21.19 12.84 -14.13
CA TRP A 290 -22.42 13.58 -13.87
C TRP A 290 -22.44 14.10 -12.42
N ALA A 291 -22.65 15.41 -12.23
CA ALA A 291 -22.84 16.04 -10.91
C ALA A 291 -21.79 15.62 -9.84
N GLY A 292 -20.50 15.63 -10.22
CA GLY A 292 -19.39 15.20 -9.34
C GLY A 292 -19.11 13.70 -9.33
N TRP A 293 -20.04 12.87 -9.81
CA TRP A 293 -19.89 11.42 -9.89
C TRP A 293 -19.15 10.99 -11.16
N GLU A 294 -18.23 10.05 -11.01
CA GLU A 294 -17.57 9.33 -12.11
C GLU A 294 -18.13 7.90 -12.12
N MET A 295 -18.63 7.41 -13.26
CA MET A 295 -19.15 6.06 -13.37
C MET A 295 -18.03 5.06 -13.65
N GLU A 296 -17.77 4.18 -12.69
CA GLU A 296 -16.75 3.14 -12.78
C GLU A 296 -17.32 1.82 -13.32
N TYR A 297 -18.61 1.55 -13.03
CA TYR A 297 -19.29 0.36 -13.55
C TYR A 297 -20.82 0.50 -13.57
N PRO A 298 -21.52 -0.02 -14.60
CA PRO A 298 -21.01 -0.43 -15.91
C PRO A 298 -20.82 0.78 -16.82
N TYR A 299 -19.60 1.04 -17.27
CA TYR A 299 -19.35 1.98 -18.36
C TYR A 299 -18.74 1.21 -19.53
N GLU A 300 -19.56 0.98 -20.56
CA GLU A 300 -19.21 0.23 -21.77
C GLU A 300 -19.78 0.96 -22.99
N ASP A 301 -19.10 0.86 -24.14
CA ASP A 301 -19.50 1.51 -25.40
C ASP A 301 -19.90 2.99 -25.24
N TYR A 302 -19.12 3.73 -24.44
CA TYR A 302 -19.34 5.15 -24.13
C TYR A 302 -20.73 5.47 -23.52
N THR A 303 -21.36 4.48 -22.88
CA THR A 303 -22.68 4.61 -22.29
C THR A 303 -22.60 4.53 -20.77
N ALA A 304 -23.04 5.59 -20.11
CA ALA A 304 -23.25 5.63 -18.66
C ALA A 304 -24.71 5.31 -18.29
N HIS A 305 -24.98 5.09 -17.00
CA HIS A 305 -26.30 4.73 -16.48
C HIS A 305 -26.55 5.47 -15.16
N TYR A 306 -27.05 6.71 -15.22
CA TYR A 306 -27.29 7.53 -14.02
C TYR A 306 -28.71 7.47 -13.48
N ASP A 307 -29.64 6.78 -14.14
CA ASP A 307 -31.07 6.81 -13.81
C ASP A 307 -31.37 6.44 -12.34
N ASN A 308 -30.77 5.37 -11.84
CA ASN A 308 -30.96 4.91 -10.45
C ASN A 308 -30.31 5.87 -9.45
N LEU A 309 -29.09 6.33 -9.76
CA LEU A 309 -28.37 7.25 -8.90
C LEU A 309 -29.11 8.60 -8.83
N HIS A 310 -29.55 9.13 -9.96
CA HIS A 310 -30.34 10.35 -10.06
C HIS A 310 -31.62 10.25 -9.20
N LYS A 311 -32.36 9.13 -9.27
CA LYS A 311 -33.52 8.90 -8.40
C LYS A 311 -33.15 8.93 -6.91
N ALA A 312 -32.05 8.28 -6.53
CA ALA A 312 -31.58 8.27 -5.15
C ALA A 312 -31.17 9.67 -4.65
N ILE A 313 -30.42 10.44 -5.45
CA ILE A 313 -30.03 11.81 -5.08
C ILE A 313 -31.25 12.74 -5.06
N THR A 314 -32.19 12.58 -6.01
CA THR A 314 -33.46 13.34 -6.02
C THR A 314 -34.26 13.05 -4.75
N PHE A 315 -34.40 11.78 -4.37
CA PHE A 315 -35.06 11.38 -3.15
C PHE A 315 -34.46 12.09 -1.92
N VAL A 316 -33.13 12.09 -1.76
CA VAL A 316 -32.48 12.74 -0.62
C VAL A 316 -32.73 14.25 -0.62
N THR A 317 -32.71 14.89 -1.80
CA THR A 317 -32.81 16.35 -1.94
C THR A 317 -34.23 16.90 -1.85
N THR A 318 -35.25 16.13 -2.26
CA THR A 318 -36.62 16.65 -2.40
C THR A 318 -37.66 16.01 -1.49
N SER A 319 -37.38 14.84 -0.89
CA SER A 319 -38.34 14.18 0.00
C SER A 319 -38.60 14.99 1.27
N THR A 320 -39.83 14.94 1.76
CA THR A 320 -40.17 15.45 3.10
C THR A 320 -39.44 14.65 4.19
N ASP A 321 -39.36 15.18 5.42
CA ASP A 321 -38.72 14.46 6.54
C ASP A 321 -39.39 13.11 6.81
N ALA A 322 -40.72 13.04 6.80
CA ALA A 322 -41.45 11.78 7.01
C ALA A 322 -41.19 10.75 5.89
N GLU A 323 -41.18 11.19 4.63
CA GLU A 323 -40.86 10.31 3.49
C GLU A 323 -39.40 9.85 3.54
N PHE A 324 -38.48 10.73 3.92
CA PHE A 324 -37.07 10.39 4.07
C PHE A 324 -36.89 9.25 5.08
N THR A 325 -37.43 9.41 6.29
CA THR A 325 -37.37 8.39 7.35
C THR A 325 -37.91 7.04 6.88
N GLN A 326 -39.07 7.05 6.20
CA GLN A 326 -39.73 5.83 5.78
C GLN A 326 -39.03 5.14 4.60
N GLN A 327 -38.53 5.92 3.63
CA GLN A 327 -38.11 5.41 2.32
C GLN A 327 -36.59 5.30 2.18
N LEU A 328 -35.78 5.85 3.11
CA LEU A 328 -34.32 5.75 3.05
C LEU A 328 -33.81 4.32 2.83
N PRO A 329 -34.33 3.27 3.51
CA PRO A 329 -33.89 1.89 3.30
C PRO A 329 -34.09 1.35 1.88
N ASN A 330 -34.99 1.95 1.09
CA ASN A 330 -35.23 1.54 -0.29
C ASN A 330 -34.15 2.09 -1.25
N TYR A 331 -33.45 3.15 -0.84
CA TYR A 331 -32.42 3.80 -1.64
C TYR A 331 -31.01 3.51 -1.11
N PHE A 332 -30.83 3.40 0.20
CA PHE A 332 -29.53 3.22 0.83
C PHE A 332 -29.54 2.16 1.95
N GLU A 333 -28.45 1.40 2.04
CA GLU A 333 -28.19 0.48 3.14
C GLU A 333 -27.91 1.26 4.43
N VAL A 334 -28.92 1.37 5.30
CA VAL A 334 -28.85 2.24 6.48
C VAL A 334 -27.74 1.83 7.45
N ASP A 335 -27.47 0.53 7.63
CA ASP A 335 -26.36 0.07 8.48
C ASP A 335 -25.00 0.52 7.95
N ASN A 336 -24.79 0.45 6.63
CA ASN A 336 -23.58 0.94 6.00
C ASN A 336 -23.44 2.46 6.13
N LEU A 337 -24.54 3.22 5.97
CA LEU A 337 -24.51 4.67 6.17
C LEU A 337 -24.14 5.05 7.60
N VAL A 338 -24.68 4.33 8.60
CA VAL A 338 -24.31 4.54 10.00
C VAL A 338 -22.83 4.22 10.23
N ASP A 339 -22.35 3.06 9.78
CA ASP A 339 -20.93 2.70 9.91
C ASP A 339 -20.03 3.74 9.25
N TYR A 340 -20.37 4.20 8.04
CA TYR A 340 -19.60 5.21 7.32
C TYR A 340 -19.58 6.54 8.06
N PHE A 341 -20.72 7.02 8.54
CA PHE A 341 -20.82 8.27 9.30
C PHE A 341 -19.94 8.24 10.55
N LEU A 342 -20.00 7.15 11.32
CA LEU A 342 -19.18 6.98 12.52
C LEU A 342 -17.69 6.90 12.18
N PHE A 343 -17.34 6.18 11.11
CA PHE A 343 -15.97 6.01 10.65
C PHE A 343 -15.33 7.34 10.21
N ILE A 344 -15.98 8.08 9.31
CA ILE A 344 -15.43 9.36 8.82
C ILE A 344 -15.36 10.40 9.93
N ASN A 345 -16.25 10.34 10.92
CA ASN A 345 -16.19 11.22 12.08
C ASN A 345 -15.08 10.81 13.05
N LEU A 346 -14.88 9.53 13.34
CA LEU A 346 -13.80 9.05 14.19
C LEU A 346 -12.44 9.51 13.68
N ILE A 347 -12.15 9.26 12.40
CA ILE A 347 -10.85 9.62 11.81
C ILE A 347 -10.81 11.07 11.30
N ARG A 348 -11.95 11.78 11.38
CA ARG A 348 -12.19 13.13 10.85
C ARG A 348 -11.72 13.31 9.40
N ALA A 349 -12.30 12.52 8.50
CA ALA A 349 -12.01 12.50 7.07
C ALA A 349 -12.67 13.67 6.33
N THR A 350 -12.06 14.87 6.37
CA THR A 350 -12.67 16.11 5.88
C THR A 350 -12.90 16.16 4.37
N ASP A 351 -12.18 15.36 3.59
CA ASP A 351 -12.35 15.30 2.12
C ASP A 351 -13.42 14.27 1.68
N ASN A 352 -14.08 13.59 2.64
CA ASN A 352 -14.95 12.44 2.39
C ASN A 352 -16.46 12.75 2.46
N LEU A 353 -16.83 14.03 2.33
CA LEU A 353 -18.23 14.48 2.45
C LEU A 353 -18.93 14.67 1.09
N GLY A 354 -18.16 14.77 0.02
CA GLY A 354 -18.64 14.88 -1.36
C GLY A 354 -17.59 14.44 -2.37
N LYS A 355 -16.58 13.70 -1.92
CA LYS A 355 -15.44 13.22 -2.69
C LYS A 355 -14.83 12.02 -1.96
N ASN A 356 -13.98 11.22 -2.60
CA ASN A 356 -13.20 10.17 -1.93
C ASN A 356 -14.06 9.07 -1.28
N PHE A 357 -15.18 8.74 -1.91
CA PHE A 357 -15.93 7.53 -1.62
C PHE A 357 -16.62 7.04 -2.89
N TYR A 358 -17.14 5.81 -2.85
CA TYR A 358 -17.95 5.26 -3.91
C TYR A 358 -19.37 5.02 -3.40
N LEU A 359 -20.35 5.15 -4.29
CA LEU A 359 -21.66 4.53 -4.13
C LEU A 359 -21.71 3.28 -5.00
N ALA A 360 -22.08 2.17 -4.38
CA ALA A 360 -22.17 0.88 -5.03
C ALA A 360 -23.56 0.27 -4.84
N LYS A 361 -24.03 -0.46 -5.85
CA LYS A 361 -25.27 -1.24 -5.83
C LYS A 361 -24.93 -2.68 -6.21
N TYR A 362 -25.28 -3.66 -5.37
CA TYR A 362 -24.87 -5.05 -5.59
C TYR A 362 -25.64 -5.72 -6.73
N THR A 363 -26.96 -5.56 -6.75
CA THR A 363 -27.87 -6.02 -7.81
C THR A 363 -29.06 -5.06 -7.97
N VAL A 364 -29.96 -5.32 -8.92
CA VAL A 364 -31.09 -4.44 -9.32
C VAL A 364 -31.92 -3.99 -8.10
N ASP A 365 -32.24 -4.92 -7.21
CA ASP A 365 -33.19 -4.71 -6.11
C ASP A 365 -32.54 -4.39 -4.76
N THR A 366 -31.22 -4.13 -4.73
CA THR A 366 -30.51 -3.79 -3.49
C THR A 366 -30.26 -2.30 -3.39
N PRO A 367 -30.35 -1.67 -2.21
CA PRO A 367 -30.07 -0.26 -2.08
C PRO A 367 -28.57 0.06 -2.25
N TYR A 368 -28.24 1.34 -2.40
CA TYR A 368 -26.86 1.80 -2.50
C TYR A 368 -26.14 1.69 -1.15
N PHE A 369 -24.85 1.37 -1.18
CA PHE A 369 -23.97 1.42 -0.02
C PHE A 369 -22.71 2.22 -0.37
N ILE A 370 -22.17 2.91 0.63
CA ILE A 370 -20.94 3.69 0.55
C ILE A 370 -19.72 2.81 0.77
N VAL A 371 -18.67 3.04 -0.02
CA VAL A 371 -17.34 2.46 0.16
C VAL A 371 -16.31 3.58 0.31
N PRO A 372 -15.63 3.70 1.47
CA PRO A 372 -14.61 4.73 1.66
C PRO A 372 -13.41 4.52 0.74
N TRP A 373 -12.75 5.62 0.37
CA TRP A 373 -11.54 5.63 -0.42
C TRP A 373 -10.64 6.81 -0.03
N ASP A 374 -9.33 6.70 -0.30
CA ASP A 374 -8.37 7.82 -0.13
C ASP A 374 -8.36 8.37 1.31
N MET A 375 -7.81 7.58 2.23
CA MET A 375 -7.84 7.79 3.69
C MET A 375 -6.53 8.38 4.24
N ASP A 376 -5.86 9.23 3.47
CA ASP A 376 -4.56 9.82 3.80
C ASP A 376 -4.70 11.09 4.66
N GLY A 377 -5.65 11.96 4.31
CA GLY A 377 -5.97 13.22 4.98
C GLY A 377 -6.87 13.05 6.20
N VAL A 378 -6.41 12.30 7.20
CA VAL A 378 -7.17 11.93 8.41
C VAL A 378 -6.32 12.07 9.68
N LEU A 379 -6.91 11.80 10.86
CA LEU A 379 -6.20 11.70 12.15
C LEU A 379 -5.30 12.92 12.44
N GLY A 380 -5.94 14.09 12.51
CA GLY A 380 -5.27 15.38 12.77
C GLY A 380 -4.54 15.98 11.57
N THR A 381 -4.72 15.44 10.36
CA THR A 381 -4.16 16.03 9.14
C THR A 381 -5.20 16.12 8.03
N ILE A 382 -4.92 16.95 7.04
CA ILE A 382 -5.69 17.03 5.79
C ILE A 382 -4.88 16.47 4.61
N GLN A 383 -5.50 16.32 3.45
CA GLN A 383 -4.96 15.67 2.25
C GLN A 383 -3.56 16.15 1.83
N ALA A 384 -3.19 17.40 2.14
CA ALA A 384 -1.85 17.93 1.86
C ALA A 384 -0.78 17.56 2.90
N GLY A 385 -1.09 16.72 3.89
CA GLY A 385 -0.23 16.39 5.03
C GLY A 385 -0.15 17.49 6.09
N LYS A 386 -0.95 18.56 5.97
CA LYS A 386 -0.98 19.68 6.92
C LYS A 386 -1.76 19.28 8.17
N ARG A 387 -1.20 19.56 9.34
CA ARG A 387 -1.87 19.38 10.64
C ARG A 387 -3.07 20.31 10.81
N ILE A 388 -4.14 19.78 11.38
CA ILE A 388 -5.32 20.53 11.81
C ILE A 388 -5.69 20.09 13.22
N PRO A 389 -5.71 21.00 14.21
CA PRO A 389 -5.92 20.66 15.61
C PRO A 389 -7.38 20.37 15.98
N THR A 390 -8.34 20.61 15.08
CA THR A 390 -9.77 20.42 15.34
C THR A 390 -10.08 18.98 15.68
N THR A 391 -10.73 18.78 16.83
CA THR A 391 -11.15 17.46 17.36
C THR A 391 -12.62 17.43 17.73
N ASP A 392 -13.31 18.57 17.66
CA ASP A 392 -14.55 18.88 18.36
C ASP A 392 -15.70 19.32 17.44
N ASP A 393 -15.73 18.78 16.21
CA ASP A 393 -16.79 19.00 15.23
C ASP A 393 -17.42 17.70 14.70
N ILE A 394 -18.59 17.78 14.09
CA ILE A 394 -19.17 16.65 13.35
C ILE A 394 -19.10 16.97 11.87
N LEU A 395 -18.47 16.07 11.13
CA LEU A 395 -18.42 16.08 9.68
C LEU A 395 -19.71 15.49 9.13
N SER A 396 -20.32 16.20 8.18
CA SER A 396 -21.61 15.80 7.60
C SER A 396 -21.78 16.36 6.18
N ASN A 397 -22.64 15.70 5.41
CA ASN A 397 -23.17 16.18 4.14
C ASN A 397 -24.70 16.14 4.19
N HIS A 398 -25.40 16.54 3.13
CA HIS A 398 -26.85 16.67 3.23
C HIS A 398 -27.57 15.35 3.56
N LEU A 399 -27.09 14.21 3.06
CA LEU A 399 -27.64 12.90 3.43
C LEU A 399 -27.52 12.65 4.94
N PHE A 400 -26.34 12.87 5.51
CA PHE A 400 -26.11 12.67 6.94
C PHE A 400 -26.78 13.74 7.81
N ASP A 401 -26.92 14.98 7.34
CA ASP A 401 -27.66 16.04 8.04
C ASP A 401 -29.13 15.62 8.24
N ARG A 402 -29.75 15.05 7.19
CA ARG A 402 -31.11 14.49 7.26
C ARG A 402 -31.19 13.32 8.23
N MET A 403 -30.19 12.42 8.22
CA MET A 403 -30.16 11.27 9.14
C MET A 403 -29.96 11.69 10.61
N VAL A 404 -29.07 12.64 10.89
CA VAL A 404 -28.81 13.13 12.26
C VAL A 404 -30.03 13.86 12.82
N LYS A 405 -30.80 14.56 11.98
CA LYS A 405 -32.05 15.22 12.38
C LYS A 405 -33.16 14.22 12.71
N ASP A 406 -33.14 13.04 12.10
CA ASP A 406 -34.12 11.98 12.36
C ASP A 406 -33.78 11.23 13.65
N VAL A 407 -34.72 11.22 14.61
CA VAL A 407 -34.53 10.59 15.92
C VAL A 407 -34.24 9.08 15.80
N THR A 408 -34.86 8.39 14.85
CA THR A 408 -34.68 6.94 14.66
C THR A 408 -33.27 6.64 14.18
N PHE A 409 -32.78 7.38 13.18
CA PHE A 409 -31.44 7.19 12.65
C PHE A 409 -30.36 7.69 13.62
N LYS A 410 -30.58 8.81 14.32
CA LYS A 410 -29.66 9.28 15.37
C LYS A 410 -29.53 8.27 16.52
N GLN A 411 -30.63 7.69 16.99
CA GLN A 411 -30.59 6.60 17.98
C GLN A 411 -29.80 5.39 17.48
N LYS A 412 -29.97 5.02 16.20
CA LYS A 412 -29.21 3.94 15.58
C LYS A 412 -27.71 4.24 15.54
N MET A 413 -27.33 5.49 15.23
CA MET A 413 -25.93 5.94 15.29
C MET A 413 -25.36 5.87 16.72
N ASN A 414 -26.10 6.36 17.72
CA ASN A 414 -25.69 6.33 19.12
C ASN A 414 -25.48 4.87 19.61
N GLN A 415 -26.41 3.96 19.28
CA GLN A 415 -26.31 2.54 19.62
C GLN A 415 -25.12 1.86 18.94
N ARG A 416 -24.91 2.14 17.65
CA ARG A 416 -23.79 1.58 16.91
C ARG A 416 -22.45 2.11 17.40
N TRP A 417 -22.37 3.40 17.76
CA TRP A 417 -21.20 3.99 18.41
C TRP A 417 -20.87 3.26 19.72
N ALA A 418 -21.85 3.07 20.59
CA ALA A 418 -21.66 2.34 21.85
C ALA A 418 -21.17 0.89 21.63
N ALA A 419 -21.69 0.20 20.60
CA ALA A 419 -21.25 -1.15 20.24
C ALA A 419 -19.82 -1.19 19.68
N LEU A 420 -19.41 -0.19 18.89
CA LEU A 420 -18.04 -0.09 18.39
C LEU A 420 -17.07 0.29 19.51
N ARG A 421 -17.48 1.17 20.44
CA ARG A 421 -16.69 1.57 21.61
C ARG A 421 -16.44 0.45 22.62
N SER A 422 -17.18 -0.66 22.57
CA SER A 422 -16.87 -1.87 23.34
C SER A 422 -15.96 -2.86 22.60
N THR A 423 -15.56 -2.55 21.37
CA THR A 423 -14.78 -3.43 20.48
C THR A 423 -13.71 -2.65 19.72
N PHE A 424 -13.91 -2.39 18.43
CA PHE A 424 -12.89 -1.86 17.52
C PHE A 424 -12.55 -0.38 17.74
N PHE A 425 -13.42 0.37 18.42
CA PHE A 425 -13.21 1.79 18.68
C PHE A 425 -12.75 2.06 20.10
N THR A 426 -12.35 1.07 20.92
CA THR A 426 -11.74 1.37 22.23
C THR A 426 -10.47 2.23 22.04
N GLU A 427 -10.09 3.00 23.06
CA GLU A 427 -8.87 3.82 22.98
C GLU A 427 -7.65 2.92 22.73
N GLU A 428 -7.57 1.82 23.47
CA GLU A 428 -6.50 0.84 23.38
C GLU A 428 -6.44 0.22 21.97
N ALA A 429 -7.56 -0.24 21.42
CA ALA A 429 -7.58 -0.91 20.11
C ALA A 429 -7.20 0.04 18.95
N LEU A 430 -7.57 1.33 19.05
CA LEU A 430 -7.21 2.32 18.04
C LEU A 430 -5.76 2.76 18.16
N GLU A 431 -5.26 2.97 19.39
CA GLU A 431 -3.86 3.32 19.63
C GLU A 431 -2.90 2.17 19.26
N GLU A 432 -3.18 0.95 19.70
CA GLU A 432 -2.37 -0.24 19.39
C GLU A 432 -2.23 -0.44 17.88
N ARG A 433 -3.33 -0.30 17.12
CA ARG A 433 -3.29 -0.38 15.64
C ARG A 433 -2.26 0.58 15.03
N ILE A 434 -2.21 1.82 15.52
CA ILE A 434 -1.31 2.85 15.03
C ILE A 434 0.12 2.55 15.49
N ARG A 435 0.30 2.23 16.78
CA ARG A 435 1.61 1.95 17.40
C ARG A 435 2.27 0.70 16.83
N ASP A 436 1.52 -0.37 16.60
CA ASP A 436 2.02 -1.61 16.03
C ASP A 436 2.53 -1.38 14.61
N THR A 437 1.74 -0.68 13.78
CA THR A 437 2.16 -0.32 12.42
C THR A 437 3.41 0.57 12.46
N TYR A 438 3.44 1.59 13.32
CA TYR A 438 4.61 2.44 13.47
C TYR A 438 5.86 1.66 13.90
N THR A 439 5.70 0.76 14.87
CA THR A 439 6.80 -0.04 15.44
C THR A 439 7.32 -1.05 14.43
N GLU A 440 6.47 -1.68 13.63
CA GLU A 440 6.87 -2.52 12.49
C GLU A 440 7.70 -1.71 11.49
N LEU A 441 7.20 -0.55 11.05
CA LEU A 441 7.89 0.31 10.09
C LEU A 441 9.24 0.84 10.61
N LEU A 442 9.30 1.22 11.88
CA LEU A 442 10.53 1.68 12.53
C LEU A 442 11.52 0.54 12.73
N GLY A 443 11.05 -0.58 13.27
CA GLY A 443 11.83 -1.77 13.58
C GLY A 443 12.50 -2.32 12.33
N GLU A 444 11.76 -2.48 11.23
CA GLU A 444 12.25 -3.01 9.95
C GLU A 444 13.04 -1.98 9.11
N LYS A 445 13.46 -0.86 9.71
CA LYS A 445 14.24 0.22 9.08
C LYS A 445 13.59 0.85 7.83
N LYS A 446 12.27 0.73 7.67
CA LYS A 446 11.54 1.24 6.50
C LYS A 446 11.59 2.76 6.44
N TYR A 447 11.44 3.45 7.57
CA TYR A 447 11.58 4.91 7.63
C TYR A 447 12.97 5.38 7.26
N GLU A 448 14.01 4.67 7.68
CA GLU A 448 15.39 5.03 7.34
C GLU A 448 15.66 4.86 5.83
N ARG A 449 15.15 3.78 5.23
CA ARG A 449 15.21 3.59 3.78
C ARG A 449 14.45 4.68 3.01
N ASP A 450 13.22 5.01 3.43
CA ASP A 450 12.41 6.01 2.74
C ASP A 450 13.01 7.42 2.86
N LEU A 451 13.57 7.76 4.03
CA LEU A 451 14.32 8.99 4.27
C LEU A 451 15.51 9.11 3.28
N LEU A 452 16.26 8.05 3.04
CA LEU A 452 17.38 8.10 2.08
C LEU A 452 16.91 8.30 0.63
N ALA A 453 15.74 7.77 0.27
CA ALA A 453 15.19 7.95 -1.06
C ALA A 453 14.66 9.38 -1.32
N TRP A 454 14.12 10.05 -0.30
CA TRP A 454 13.36 11.31 -0.50
C TRP A 454 13.76 12.48 0.40
N ASN A 455 14.73 12.30 1.29
CA ASN A 455 15.14 13.28 2.29
C ASN A 455 13.95 13.86 3.09
N LYS A 456 13.02 12.98 3.47
CA LYS A 456 11.84 13.32 4.28
C LYS A 456 11.86 12.56 5.61
N GLY A 457 11.77 13.31 6.71
CA GLY A 457 11.75 12.78 8.08
C GLY A 457 10.48 12.00 8.44
N HIS A 458 10.64 11.10 9.40
CA HIS A 458 9.61 10.22 9.96
C HIS A 458 9.66 10.25 11.51
N GLU A 459 9.77 11.45 12.08
CA GLU A 459 10.02 11.67 13.50
C GLU A 459 8.87 11.15 14.38
N GLU A 460 9.21 10.58 15.54
CA GLU A 460 8.25 10.05 16.53
C GLU A 460 7.22 11.10 17.00
N GLU A 461 7.57 12.39 16.93
CA GLU A 461 6.64 13.49 17.25
C GLU A 461 5.36 13.45 16.39
N HIS A 462 5.43 12.95 15.15
CA HIS A 462 4.24 12.74 14.33
C HIS A 462 3.30 11.68 14.90
N LEU A 463 3.83 10.67 15.59
CA LEU A 463 3.05 9.64 16.27
C LEU A 463 2.38 10.24 17.51
N THR A 464 3.16 10.93 18.36
CA THR A 464 2.65 11.60 19.57
C THR A 464 1.51 12.55 19.22
N TYR A 465 1.68 13.39 18.19
CA TYR A 465 0.62 14.28 17.73
C TYR A 465 -0.65 13.53 17.29
N MET A 466 -0.51 12.44 16.54
CA MET A 466 -1.64 11.65 16.03
C MET A 466 -2.44 11.03 17.18
N LEU A 467 -1.76 10.44 18.17
CA LEU A 467 -2.39 9.77 19.30
C LEU A 467 -3.06 10.77 20.25
N ASP A 468 -2.39 11.89 20.57
CA ASP A 468 -2.97 12.98 21.36
C ASP A 468 -4.23 13.56 20.70
N TRP A 469 -4.19 13.72 19.37
CA TRP A 469 -5.33 14.18 18.59
C TRP A 469 -6.48 13.17 18.66
N LEU A 470 -6.18 11.88 18.49
CA LEU A 470 -7.17 10.81 18.50
C LEU A 470 -7.89 10.70 19.86
N GLN A 471 -7.15 10.79 20.96
CA GLN A 471 -7.73 10.74 22.32
C GLN A 471 -8.74 11.88 22.55
N LYS A 472 -8.37 13.10 22.16
CA LYS A 472 -9.26 14.27 22.23
C LYS A 472 -10.49 14.10 21.34
N ARG A 473 -10.30 13.52 20.15
CA ARG A 473 -11.39 13.25 19.21
C ARG A 473 -12.39 12.23 19.78
N ILE A 474 -11.90 11.12 20.33
CA ILE A 474 -12.72 10.09 20.96
C ILE A 474 -13.51 10.69 22.13
N THR A 475 -12.86 11.50 22.97
CA THR A 475 -13.52 12.19 24.10
C THR A 475 -14.71 13.03 23.63
N TYR A 476 -14.53 13.82 22.56
CA TYR A 476 -15.60 14.62 21.98
C TYR A 476 -16.74 13.76 21.42
N LEU A 477 -16.42 12.73 20.66
CA LEU A 477 -17.43 11.86 20.04
C LEU A 477 -18.21 11.06 21.08
N ASP A 478 -17.55 10.62 22.16
CA ASP A 478 -18.22 9.98 23.29
C ASP A 478 -19.27 10.89 23.94
N THR A 479 -19.03 12.20 24.01
CA THR A 479 -20.06 13.16 24.44
C THR A 479 -21.17 13.26 23.39
N TYR A 480 -20.83 13.48 22.12
CA TYR A 480 -21.81 13.69 21.05
C TYR A 480 -22.78 12.52 20.82
N PHE A 481 -22.33 11.28 21.03
CA PHE A 481 -23.14 10.08 20.86
C PHE A 481 -23.79 9.58 22.16
N LYS A 482 -23.50 10.21 23.31
CA LYS A 482 -24.22 10.00 24.58
C LYS A 482 -25.44 10.90 24.74
N GLU A 483 -25.43 12.07 24.10
CA GLU A 483 -26.57 12.99 24.11
C GLU A 483 -27.74 12.41 23.26
N GLU A 484 -28.94 12.40 23.85
CA GLU A 484 -30.18 11.82 23.29
C GLU A 484 -30.72 12.58 22.07
#